data_AF-A0A1I8M6U2-F1
#
_entry.id   AF-A0A1I8M6U2-F1
#
_cell.length_a   1.000
_cell.length_b   1.000
_cell.length_c   1.000
_cell.angle_alpha   90.00
_cell.angle_beta   90.00
_cell.angle_gamma   90.00
#
_symmetry.space_group_name_H-M   'P 1'
#
loop_
_entity.id
_entity.type
_entity.pdbx_description
1 polymer ?
#
loop_
_entity_poly.entity_id
_entity_poly.type
_entity_poly.pdbx_seq_one_letter_code
_entity_poly.pdbx_strand_id
1 'polypeptide(L)'
;YVYRERELLQPGYYHIAQELIYQWLGSWITPYWWDDAHVNKALASFLAANIVFEINNGREFNGKYPMTILYSLYYEFSKRYPHSRITGMKQETTSYKTELVMRMLNYTLGDNLFREGIRTFILKHQYGTFREYELWDILTKQAYLDNTLNLEYNISEIVKSWIIKDRLPVVDVKRDYVDKTALATQKVYLRERPHDVPERDKMLWWIPLVVVQENDINFSNTTPVKWLANTKTQILENLPGDDKFVIVNPEEIGPFPVNYDVKNWNLLSNFLQTSKGLSAIPTYTRAKLLHDAWNLAYAGDLNFASALNMTLFMKLERNHIVWNPVFTFIDHIGRHIDNSNIQEKFQNYVIHLLTPLYLEMNETTITDEAMFDLKSMAETFLCRAGYKPCVQEAREAFKLWMDSPNPDEQIMAP
;
A
#
# COMPACT_ATOMS: atom_id res chain seq x y z
N TYR A 1 -4.21 22.65 -9.37
CA TYR A 1 -4.68 22.24 -8.04
C TYR A 1 -5.21 23.48 -7.34
N VAL A 2 -6.53 23.62 -7.31
CA VAL A 2 -7.20 24.63 -6.48
C VAL A 2 -7.48 23.90 -5.17
N TYR A 3 -6.76 24.24 -4.10
CA TYR A 3 -7.05 23.69 -2.77
C TYR A 3 -8.42 24.19 -2.33
N ARG A 4 -9.28 23.31 -1.83
CA ARG A 4 -10.54 23.77 -1.23
C ARG A 4 -10.20 24.52 0.06
N GLU A 5 -10.83 25.66 0.31
CA GLU A 5 -10.57 26.49 1.49
C GLU A 5 -10.71 25.69 2.80
N ARG A 6 -11.59 24.67 2.81
CA ARG A 6 -11.75 23.73 3.93
C ARG A 6 -10.55 22.79 4.14
N GLU A 7 -9.81 22.43 3.09
CA GLU A 7 -8.59 21.61 3.18
C GLU A 7 -7.44 22.40 3.84
N LEU A 8 -7.42 23.73 3.68
CA LEU A 8 -6.46 24.62 4.35
C LEU A 8 -6.79 24.83 5.84
N LEU A 9 -8.02 24.54 6.26
CA LEU A 9 -8.52 24.76 7.62
C LEU A 9 -8.57 23.48 8.46
N GLN A 10 -8.32 22.29 7.89
CA GLN A 10 -8.21 21.07 8.67
C GLN A 10 -6.90 21.06 9.45
N PRO A 11 -6.92 20.78 10.78
CA PRO A 11 -5.69 20.67 11.56
C PRO A 11 -4.88 19.45 11.07
N GLY A 12 -3.78 19.71 10.38
CA GLY A 12 -2.82 18.69 10.00
C GLY A 12 -1.92 18.32 11.17
N TYR A 13 -2.21 17.21 11.87
CA TYR A 13 -1.42 16.72 12.99
C TYR A 13 -0.11 16.08 12.52
N TYR A 14 -0.08 15.47 11.34
CA TYR A 14 1.11 14.75 10.87
C TYR A 14 2.35 15.65 10.77
N HIS A 15 2.23 16.79 10.10
CA HIS A 15 3.34 17.74 9.95
C HIS A 15 3.76 18.33 11.29
N ILE A 16 2.80 18.69 12.16
CA ILE A 16 3.11 19.21 13.49
C ILE A 16 3.84 18.16 14.33
N ALA A 17 3.36 16.92 14.35
CA ALA A 17 3.99 15.82 15.07
C ALA A 17 5.42 15.58 14.54
N GLN A 18 5.61 15.60 13.22
CA GLN A 18 6.92 15.43 12.61
C GLN A 18 7.91 16.53 13.04
N GLU A 19 7.50 17.80 13.00
CA GLU A 19 8.33 18.94 13.42
C GLU A 19 8.64 18.94 14.93
N LEU A 20 7.69 18.45 15.75
CA LEU A 20 7.93 18.23 17.17
C LEU A 20 8.94 17.11 17.41
N ILE A 21 8.83 15.99 16.68
CA ILE A 21 9.78 14.89 16.77
C ILE A 21 11.20 15.34 16.39
N TYR A 22 11.35 16.23 15.40
CA TYR A 22 12.65 16.81 15.03
C TYR A 22 13.32 17.60 16.16
N GLN A 23 12.57 18.04 17.20
CA GLN A 23 13.20 18.62 18.39
C GLN A 23 14.06 17.59 19.14
N TRP A 24 13.68 16.31 19.15
CA TRP A 24 14.49 15.20 19.67
C TRP A 24 15.43 14.64 18.60
N LEU A 25 14.89 14.23 17.46
CA LEU A 25 15.59 13.55 16.36
C LEU A 25 16.05 14.55 15.29
N GLY A 26 16.81 15.55 15.69
CA GLY A 26 17.33 16.57 14.80
C GLY A 26 18.06 17.66 15.57
N SER A 27 17.42 18.24 16.58
CA SER A 27 18.04 19.28 17.42
C SER A 27 18.80 18.69 18.61
N TRP A 28 18.18 17.77 19.36
CA TRP A 28 18.79 17.14 20.54
C TRP A 28 19.78 16.03 20.20
N ILE A 29 19.50 15.29 19.13
CA ILE A 29 20.34 14.23 18.56
C ILE A 29 20.43 14.46 17.07
N THR A 30 21.64 14.54 16.53
CA THR A 30 21.87 14.83 15.12
C THR A 30 22.44 13.61 14.38
N PRO A 31 22.10 13.40 13.11
CA PRO A 31 22.85 12.45 12.28
C PRO A 31 24.34 12.85 12.25
N TYR A 32 25.24 11.87 12.32
CA TYR A 32 26.69 12.13 12.25
C TYR A 32 27.09 12.72 10.90
N TRP A 33 26.46 12.27 9.82
CA TRP A 33 26.64 12.80 8.47
C TRP A 33 25.34 12.76 7.66
N TRP A 34 25.33 13.40 6.49
CA TRP A 34 24.19 13.42 5.57
C TRP A 34 23.78 12.04 5.04
N ASP A 35 24.70 11.08 5.08
CA ASP A 35 24.39 9.70 4.70
C ASP A 35 23.36 9.06 5.65
N ASP A 36 23.34 9.44 6.93
CA ASP A 36 22.40 8.95 7.94
C ASP A 36 21.07 9.74 7.96
N ALA A 37 20.97 10.83 7.19
CA ALA A 37 19.81 11.74 7.23
C ALA A 37 18.50 11.07 6.79
N HIS A 38 18.58 10.10 5.87
CA HIS A 38 17.42 9.37 5.39
C HIS A 38 16.78 8.49 6.49
N VAL A 39 17.61 7.89 7.36
CA VAL A 39 17.14 7.13 8.53
C VAL A 39 16.51 8.04 9.56
N ASN A 40 17.09 9.22 9.79
CA ASN A 40 16.53 10.21 10.71
C ASN A 40 15.14 10.68 10.25
N LYS A 41 15.01 11.04 8.96
CA LYS A 41 13.74 11.44 8.36
C LYS A 41 12.70 10.31 8.43
N ALA A 42 13.11 9.08 8.09
CA ALA A 42 12.24 7.92 8.15
C ALA A 42 11.74 7.64 9.57
N LEU A 43 12.62 7.74 10.57
CA LEU A 43 12.26 7.55 11.99
C LEU A 43 11.27 8.62 12.45
N ALA A 44 11.50 9.88 12.08
CA ALA A 44 10.59 10.98 12.40
C ALA A 44 9.21 10.80 11.73
N SER A 45 9.18 10.42 10.46
CA SER A 45 7.92 10.13 9.74
C SER A 45 7.16 8.96 10.34
N PHE A 46 7.84 7.86 10.65
CA PHE A 46 7.23 6.68 11.28
C PHE A 46 6.61 7.02 12.64
N LEU A 47 7.35 7.73 13.49
CA LEU A 47 6.84 8.18 14.79
C LEU A 47 5.68 9.17 14.65
N ALA A 48 5.75 10.11 13.69
CA ALA A 48 4.68 11.07 13.44
C ALA A 48 3.40 10.36 13.01
N ALA A 49 3.50 9.38 12.11
CA ALA A 49 2.35 8.59 11.68
C ALA A 49 1.70 7.85 12.86
N ASN A 50 2.49 7.20 13.71
CA ASN A 50 1.98 6.53 14.91
C ASN A 50 1.27 7.50 15.86
N ILE A 51 1.81 8.69 16.10
CA ILE A 51 1.17 9.72 16.94
C ILE A 51 -0.18 10.15 16.34
N VAL A 52 -0.28 10.33 15.02
CA VAL A 52 -1.55 10.68 14.38
C VAL A 52 -2.58 9.55 14.56
N PHE A 53 -2.16 8.30 14.43
CA PHE A 53 -3.03 7.15 14.72
C PHE A 53 -3.50 7.14 16.18
N GLU A 54 -2.65 7.49 17.14
CA GLU A 54 -3.06 7.60 18.56
C GLU A 54 -4.02 8.77 18.82
N ILE A 55 -3.81 9.92 18.19
CA ILE A 55 -4.60 11.14 18.42
C ILE A 55 -6.00 11.04 17.81
N ASN A 56 -6.10 10.61 16.55
CA ASN A 56 -7.35 10.67 15.79
C ASN A 56 -7.66 9.40 15.00
N ASN A 57 -7.04 8.26 15.33
CA ASN A 57 -7.17 7.00 14.59
C ASN A 57 -6.79 7.11 13.10
N GLY A 58 -5.90 8.06 12.75
CA GLY A 58 -5.46 8.27 11.37
C GLY A 58 -6.52 8.89 10.46
N ARG A 59 -7.56 9.53 11.03
CA ARG A 59 -8.63 10.20 10.25
C ARG A 59 -8.09 11.19 9.24
N GLU A 60 -7.07 11.96 9.61
CA GLU A 60 -6.39 12.93 8.74
C GLU A 60 -5.83 12.28 7.46
N PHE A 61 -5.33 11.04 7.56
CA PHE A 61 -4.82 10.35 6.38
C PHE A 61 -5.94 9.92 5.43
N ASN A 62 -7.18 9.85 5.89
CA ASN A 62 -8.32 9.37 5.12
C ASN A 62 -8.02 8.05 4.37
N GLY A 63 -7.30 7.13 5.03
CA GLY A 63 -6.89 5.86 4.46
C GLY A 63 -5.78 5.90 3.40
N LYS A 64 -5.21 7.08 3.14
CA LYS A 64 -4.13 7.28 2.15
C LYS A 64 -2.76 6.83 2.68
N TYR A 65 -2.57 6.80 4.00
CA TYR A 65 -1.34 6.30 4.62
C TYR A 65 -1.49 4.81 5.02
N PRO A 66 -0.51 3.94 4.72
CA PRO A 66 0.71 4.19 3.93
C PRO A 66 0.51 3.99 2.42
N MET A 67 -0.70 3.66 1.97
CA MET A 67 -1.02 3.18 0.62
C MET A 67 -0.50 4.08 -0.52
N THR A 68 -0.67 5.39 -0.41
CA THR A 68 -0.22 6.35 -1.44
C THR A 68 1.29 6.33 -1.63
N ILE A 69 2.04 6.28 -0.52
CA ILE A 69 3.51 6.20 -0.54
C ILE A 69 3.91 4.85 -1.12
N LEU A 70 3.34 3.77 -0.59
CA LEU A 70 3.67 2.40 -0.94
C LEU A 70 3.41 2.09 -2.42
N TYR A 71 2.26 2.48 -2.97
CA TYR A 71 1.95 2.32 -4.40
C TYR A 71 2.86 3.17 -5.29
N SER A 72 3.18 4.41 -4.89
CA SER A 72 4.13 5.26 -5.62
C SER A 72 5.52 4.62 -5.67
N LEU A 73 5.98 4.03 -4.58
CA LEU A 73 7.25 3.31 -4.53
C LEU A 73 7.24 2.06 -5.42
N TYR A 74 6.14 1.29 -5.45
CA TYR A 74 6.01 0.17 -6.38
C TYR A 74 6.15 0.62 -7.85
N TYR A 75 5.55 1.74 -8.24
CA TYR A 75 5.71 2.27 -9.60
C TYR A 75 7.11 2.78 -9.88
N GLU A 76 7.74 3.44 -8.91
CA GLU A 76 9.07 4.00 -9.11
C GLU A 76 10.14 2.92 -9.21
N PHE A 77 10.13 1.96 -8.28
CA PHE A 77 11.13 0.89 -8.21
C PHE A 77 10.91 -0.23 -9.24
N SER A 78 9.76 -0.29 -9.89
CA SER A 78 9.49 -1.27 -10.97
C SER A 78 9.88 -0.79 -12.37
N LYS A 79 10.35 0.47 -12.50
CA LYS A 79 10.87 1.04 -13.75
C LYS A 79 12.23 0.45 -14.11
N ARG A 80 12.59 0.55 -15.40
CA ARG A 80 13.94 0.21 -15.90
C ARG A 80 15.04 0.98 -15.15
N TYR A 81 14.85 2.29 -14.98
CA TYR A 81 15.77 3.17 -14.27
C TYR A 81 15.01 3.99 -13.20
N PRO A 82 15.01 3.54 -11.94
CA PRO A 82 14.43 4.34 -10.87
C PRO A 82 15.12 5.71 -10.72
N HIS A 83 14.33 6.70 -10.33
CA HIS A 83 14.66 8.08 -9.95
C HIS A 83 15.30 8.97 -11.03
N SER A 84 15.29 8.56 -12.31
CA SER A 84 15.70 9.37 -13.48
C SER A 84 16.88 10.36 -13.24
N ARG A 85 17.94 9.91 -12.55
CA ARG A 85 19.17 10.66 -12.17
C ARG A 85 19.00 11.84 -11.20
N ILE A 86 17.83 12.04 -10.58
CA ILE A 86 17.59 13.12 -9.62
C ILE A 86 17.94 12.63 -8.21
N THR A 87 19.05 13.12 -7.66
CA THR A 87 19.59 12.70 -6.35
C THR A 87 18.62 12.94 -5.20
N GLY A 88 17.94 14.10 -5.18
CA GLY A 88 16.95 14.42 -4.15
C GLY A 88 15.76 13.45 -4.12
N MET A 89 15.24 13.07 -5.28
CA MET A 89 14.15 12.07 -5.36
C MET A 89 14.59 10.69 -4.85
N LYS A 90 15.85 10.31 -5.09
CA LYS A 90 16.41 9.06 -4.56
C LYS A 90 16.49 9.10 -3.03
N GLN A 91 16.90 10.22 -2.43
CA GLN A 91 16.96 10.36 -0.97
C GLN A 91 15.57 10.31 -0.32
N GLU A 92 14.59 10.98 -0.92
CA GLU A 92 13.19 10.96 -0.45
C GLU A 92 12.60 9.54 -0.48
N THR A 93 12.71 8.86 -1.62
CA THR A 93 12.19 7.50 -1.78
C THR A 93 12.92 6.48 -0.90
N THR A 94 14.22 6.67 -0.63
CA THR A 94 14.97 5.86 0.34
C THR A 94 14.43 6.08 1.76
N SER A 95 14.10 7.33 2.12
CA SER A 95 13.50 7.65 3.43
C SER A 95 12.12 7.01 3.59
N TYR A 96 11.24 7.15 2.59
CA TYR A 96 9.92 6.49 2.60
C TYR A 96 10.02 4.97 2.65
N LYS A 97 10.94 4.37 1.90
CA LYS A 97 11.17 2.92 1.94
C LYS A 97 11.64 2.48 3.33
N THR A 98 12.53 3.26 3.95
CA THR A 98 13.02 3.01 5.31
C THR A 98 11.89 3.11 6.34
N GLU A 99 11.01 4.10 6.20
CA GLU A 99 9.82 4.28 7.05
C GLU A 99 8.89 3.06 6.95
N LEU A 100 8.61 2.56 5.74
CA LEU A 100 7.79 1.36 5.55
C LEU A 100 8.45 0.09 6.12
N VAL A 101 9.77 0.00 6.09
CA VAL A 101 10.52 -1.10 6.73
C VAL A 101 10.44 -1.01 8.25
N MET A 102 10.54 0.19 8.83
CA MET A 102 10.31 0.40 10.27
C MET A 102 8.89 0.00 10.65
N ARG A 103 7.89 0.41 9.87
CA ARG A 103 6.49 -0.03 10.06
C ARG A 103 6.36 -1.55 9.99
N MET A 104 6.94 -2.19 8.99
CA MET A 104 6.94 -3.66 8.85
C MET A 104 7.55 -4.35 10.08
N LEU A 105 8.70 -3.85 10.56
CA LEU A 105 9.35 -4.37 11.76
C LEU A 105 8.49 -4.13 13.01
N ASN A 106 7.82 -2.98 13.12
CA ASN A 106 6.95 -2.66 14.24
C ASN A 106 5.77 -3.64 14.32
N TYR A 107 5.10 -3.92 13.19
CA TYR A 107 4.04 -4.93 13.14
C TYR A 107 4.56 -6.33 13.47
N THR A 108 5.74 -6.71 13.00
CA THR A 108 6.21 -8.10 13.08
C THR A 108 6.98 -8.44 14.35
N LEU A 109 7.64 -7.44 14.96
CA LEU A 109 8.44 -7.59 16.17
C LEU A 109 7.81 -6.90 17.40
N GLY A 110 6.74 -6.13 17.22
CA GLY A 110 5.91 -5.57 18.29
C GLY A 110 6.22 -4.10 18.65
N ASP A 111 5.18 -3.36 19.04
CA ASP A 111 5.26 -1.94 19.41
C ASP A 111 6.19 -1.66 20.60
N ASN A 112 6.22 -2.59 21.57
CA ASN A 112 7.03 -2.45 22.77
C ASN A 112 8.53 -2.35 22.45
N LEU A 113 8.98 -3.15 21.49
CA LEU A 113 10.38 -3.14 21.03
C LEU A 113 10.76 -1.77 20.52
N PHE A 114 9.94 -1.16 19.66
CA PHE A 114 10.22 0.16 19.10
C PHE A 114 10.17 1.23 20.18
N ARG A 115 9.18 1.19 21.07
CA ARG A 115 9.04 2.16 22.16
C ARG A 115 10.26 2.18 23.08
N GLU A 116 10.66 1.03 23.61
CA GLU A 116 11.80 0.95 24.54
C GLU A 116 13.15 1.10 23.81
N GLY A 117 13.24 0.59 22.58
CA GLY A 117 14.43 0.73 21.73
C GLY A 117 14.71 2.19 21.36
N ILE A 118 13.70 2.94 20.91
CA ILE A 118 13.82 4.37 20.59
C ILE A 118 14.12 5.18 21.85
N ARG A 119 13.48 4.87 22.97
CA ARG A 119 13.79 5.51 24.26
C ARG A 119 15.26 5.33 24.65
N THR A 120 15.76 4.10 24.55
CA THR A 120 17.16 3.77 24.83
C THR A 120 18.11 4.50 23.87
N PHE A 121 17.78 4.53 22.58
CA PHE A 121 18.52 5.26 21.56
C PHE A 121 18.59 6.76 21.88
N ILE A 122 17.47 7.39 22.21
CA ILE A 122 17.41 8.83 22.52
C ILE A 122 18.27 9.17 23.74
N LEU A 123 18.18 8.37 24.81
CA LEU A 123 18.94 8.60 26.03
C LEU A 123 20.46 8.38 25.82
N LYS A 124 20.85 7.38 25.03
CA LYS A 124 22.26 7.08 24.77
C LYS A 124 22.96 8.19 23.97
N HIS A 125 22.24 8.82 23.03
CA HIS A 125 22.82 9.80 22.09
C HIS A 125 22.48 11.26 22.43
N GLN A 126 21.98 11.51 23.64
CA GLN A 126 21.62 12.84 24.12
C GLN A 126 22.76 13.86 23.95
N TYR A 127 22.44 15.00 23.30
CA TYR A 127 23.38 16.09 22.97
C TYR A 127 24.53 15.69 22.04
N GLY A 128 24.40 14.57 21.33
CA GLY A 128 25.44 14.01 20.49
C GLY A 128 25.00 13.78 19.05
N THR A 129 25.79 12.95 18.38
CA THR A 129 25.50 12.45 17.03
C THR A 129 25.24 10.95 17.07
N PHE A 130 24.62 10.42 16.01
CA PHE A 130 24.44 8.99 15.82
C PHE A 130 24.75 8.56 14.38
N ARG A 131 25.12 7.29 14.22
CA ARG A 131 25.13 6.61 12.92
C ARG A 131 23.99 5.60 12.83
N GLU A 132 23.49 5.34 11.62
CA GLU A 132 22.31 4.49 11.40
C GLU A 132 22.43 3.10 12.04
N TYR A 133 23.61 2.48 12.01
CA TYR A 133 23.82 1.13 12.56
C TYR A 133 23.61 1.10 14.08
N GLU A 134 23.82 2.20 14.79
CA GLU A 134 23.65 2.26 16.24
C GLU A 134 22.18 2.16 16.64
N LEU A 135 21.27 2.70 15.82
CA LEU A 135 19.83 2.53 15.99
C LEU A 135 19.48 1.05 15.82
N TRP A 136 19.91 0.42 14.72
CA TRP A 136 19.60 -0.96 14.41
C TRP A 136 20.16 -1.95 15.43
N ASP A 137 21.35 -1.69 15.97
CA ASP A 137 21.95 -2.50 17.04
C ASP A 137 21.15 -2.42 18.35
N ILE A 138 20.64 -1.24 18.70
CA ILE A 138 19.79 -1.06 19.89
C ILE A 138 18.47 -1.79 19.71
N LEU A 139 17.82 -1.64 18.55
CA LEU A 139 16.58 -2.36 18.26
C LEU A 139 16.79 -3.87 18.26
N THR A 140 17.92 -4.36 17.73
CA THR A 140 18.25 -5.80 17.73
C THR A 140 18.39 -6.33 19.15
N LYS A 141 19.10 -5.61 20.03
CA LYS A 141 19.23 -5.99 21.44
C LYS A 141 17.88 -6.03 22.15
N GLN A 142 17.02 -5.02 21.91
CA GLN A 142 15.68 -5.01 22.48
C GLN A 142 14.83 -6.19 21.96
N ALA A 143 14.95 -6.53 20.68
CA ALA A 143 14.24 -7.67 20.09
C ALA A 143 14.59 -9.01 20.74
N TYR A 144 15.86 -9.19 21.11
CA TYR A 144 16.31 -10.36 21.84
C TYR A 144 15.80 -10.39 23.28
N LEU A 145 15.72 -9.23 23.95
CA LEU A 145 15.14 -9.13 25.29
C LEU A 145 13.64 -9.45 25.28
N ASP A 146 12.91 -8.98 24.28
CA ASP A 146 11.47 -9.18 24.12
C ASP A 146 11.15 -10.59 23.55
N ASN A 147 12.16 -11.36 23.13
CA ASN A 147 12.02 -12.66 22.45
C ASN A 147 11.18 -12.61 21.16
N THR A 148 11.24 -11.48 20.44
CA THR A 148 10.47 -11.28 19.20
C THR A 148 11.28 -11.53 17.93
N LEU A 149 12.61 -11.67 18.06
CA LEU A 149 13.53 -11.99 16.97
C LEU A 149 14.40 -13.20 17.33
N ASN A 150 14.62 -14.10 16.36
CA ASN A 150 15.58 -15.19 16.51
C ASN A 150 16.99 -14.62 16.77
N LEU A 151 17.73 -15.17 17.73
CA LEU A 151 19.09 -14.76 18.08
C LEU A 151 20.09 -14.85 16.93
N GLU A 152 19.79 -15.63 15.89
CA GLU A 152 20.58 -15.72 14.66
C GLU A 152 20.34 -14.55 13.69
N TYR A 153 19.29 -13.75 13.89
CA TYR A 153 18.87 -12.69 12.97
C TYR A 153 19.18 -11.31 13.53
N ASN A 154 19.66 -10.41 12.67
CA ASN A 154 20.00 -9.04 13.07
C ASN A 154 19.13 -8.02 12.32
N ILE A 155 18.53 -7.06 13.03
CA ILE A 155 17.70 -6.02 12.40
C ILE A 155 18.51 -5.18 11.41
N SER A 156 19.78 -4.92 11.69
CA SER A 156 20.70 -4.24 10.78
C SER A 156 20.79 -4.96 9.43
N GLU A 157 20.89 -6.29 9.42
CA GLU A 157 20.94 -7.08 8.18
C GLU A 157 19.59 -7.07 7.45
N ILE A 158 18.49 -7.16 8.20
CA ILE A 158 17.14 -7.09 7.67
C ILE A 158 16.97 -5.75 6.95
N VAL A 159 17.15 -4.63 7.66
CA VAL A 159 16.98 -3.28 7.15
C VAL A 159 17.92 -3.01 5.97
N LYS A 160 19.20 -3.37 6.08
CA LYS A 160 20.20 -3.22 5.02
C LYS A 160 19.77 -3.91 3.72
N SER A 161 19.11 -5.06 3.83
CA SER A 161 18.62 -5.78 2.65
C SER A 161 17.55 -5.01 1.88
N TRP A 162 16.78 -4.15 2.56
CA TRP A 162 15.79 -3.27 1.95
C TRP A 162 16.41 -1.96 1.46
N ILE A 163 17.14 -1.23 2.30
CA ILE A 163 17.55 0.16 2.01
C ILE A 163 18.58 0.24 0.87
N ILE A 164 19.58 -0.65 0.84
CA ILE A 164 20.68 -0.56 -0.14
C ILE A 164 20.21 -0.87 -1.56
N LYS A 165 19.17 -1.69 -1.69
CA LYS A 165 18.65 -2.11 -2.99
C LYS A 165 17.70 -1.06 -3.55
N ASP A 166 17.94 -0.63 -4.77
CA ASP A 166 17.08 0.28 -5.54
C ASP A 166 15.89 -0.45 -6.19
N ARG A 167 15.41 -1.53 -5.56
CA ARG A 167 14.31 -2.37 -6.03
C ARG A 167 13.46 -2.87 -4.85
N LEU A 168 12.28 -3.39 -5.15
CA LEU A 168 11.40 -4.07 -4.19
C LEU A 168 11.18 -5.53 -4.64
N PRO A 169 10.96 -6.46 -3.70
CA PRO A 169 10.60 -7.83 -4.04
C PRO A 169 9.11 -7.96 -4.36
N VAL A 170 8.78 -9.04 -5.07
CA VAL A 170 7.45 -9.67 -5.08
C VAL A 170 7.62 -11.10 -4.55
N VAL A 171 6.61 -11.59 -3.83
CA VAL A 171 6.58 -12.98 -3.34
C VAL A 171 5.54 -13.78 -4.12
N ASP A 172 5.98 -14.79 -4.86
CA ASP A 172 5.12 -15.80 -5.49
C ASP A 172 4.87 -16.94 -4.51
N VAL A 173 3.60 -17.19 -4.16
CA VAL A 173 3.16 -18.27 -3.27
C VAL A 173 2.47 -19.35 -4.09
N LYS A 174 3.13 -20.49 -4.26
CA LYS A 174 2.56 -21.66 -4.97
C LYS A 174 2.19 -22.75 -3.98
N ARG A 175 0.90 -23.05 -3.86
CA ARG A 175 0.41 -24.05 -2.91
C ARG A 175 0.53 -25.47 -3.45
N ASP A 176 0.99 -26.37 -2.59
CA ASP A 176 0.67 -27.78 -2.67
C ASP A 176 -0.55 -28.06 -1.78
N TYR A 177 -1.69 -28.27 -2.44
CA TYR A 177 -2.96 -28.45 -1.78
C TYR A 177 -3.13 -29.84 -1.13
N VAL A 178 -2.36 -30.83 -1.58
CA VAL A 178 -2.40 -32.19 -1.03
C VAL A 178 -1.57 -32.24 0.24
N ASP A 179 -0.34 -31.74 0.17
CA ASP A 179 0.59 -31.73 1.29
C ASP A 179 0.31 -30.61 2.30
N LYS A 180 -0.64 -29.70 1.98
CA LYS A 180 -0.98 -28.53 2.79
C LYS A 180 0.24 -27.66 3.07
N THR A 181 1.04 -27.44 2.03
CA THR A 181 2.23 -26.58 2.07
C THR A 181 2.17 -25.53 0.97
N ALA A 182 3.08 -24.55 1.00
CA ALA A 182 3.32 -23.67 -0.13
C ALA A 182 4.80 -23.34 -0.26
N LEU A 183 5.27 -23.24 -1.50
CA LEU A 183 6.58 -22.68 -1.82
C LEU A 183 6.43 -21.17 -2.02
N ALA A 184 6.92 -20.39 -1.05
CA ALA A 184 7.07 -18.95 -1.18
C ALA A 184 8.41 -18.64 -1.87
N THR A 185 8.38 -17.93 -2.98
CA THR A 185 9.56 -17.56 -3.77
C THR A 185 9.65 -16.05 -3.92
N GLN A 186 10.77 -15.44 -3.55
CA GLN A 186 11.00 -14.02 -3.83
C GLN A 186 11.74 -13.81 -5.14
N LYS A 187 11.40 -12.72 -5.82
CA LYS A 187 12.12 -12.18 -6.97
C LYS A 187 11.94 -10.66 -7.02
N VAL A 188 12.75 -9.99 -7.84
CA VAL A 188 12.60 -8.55 -8.06
C VAL A 188 11.26 -8.26 -8.74
N TYR A 189 10.49 -7.33 -8.18
CA TYR A 189 9.27 -6.84 -8.78
C TYR A 189 9.57 -5.83 -9.89
N LEU A 190 9.13 -6.12 -11.11
CA LEU A 190 9.31 -5.28 -12.29
C LEU A 190 8.03 -5.27 -13.10
N ARG A 191 7.58 -4.08 -13.53
CA ARG A 191 6.38 -3.93 -14.39
C ARG A 191 6.75 -3.88 -15.87
N GLU A 192 7.99 -3.49 -16.17
CA GLU A 192 8.45 -3.28 -17.54
C GLU A 192 9.84 -3.87 -17.74
N ARG A 193 10.09 -4.43 -18.94
CA ARG A 193 11.40 -4.81 -19.47
C ARG A 193 12.29 -5.58 -18.46
N PRO A 194 11.86 -6.77 -18.02
CA PRO A 194 12.58 -7.58 -17.03
C PRO A 194 14.05 -7.87 -17.36
N HIS A 195 14.39 -7.93 -18.65
CA HIS A 195 15.74 -8.21 -19.14
C HIS A 195 16.74 -7.05 -18.95
N ASP A 196 16.26 -5.85 -18.63
CA ASP A 196 17.09 -4.65 -18.52
C ASP A 196 17.69 -4.42 -17.12
N VAL A 197 17.45 -5.33 -16.16
CA VAL A 197 17.93 -5.20 -14.77
C VAL A 197 19.03 -6.24 -14.49
N PRO A 198 20.31 -5.83 -14.48
CA PRO A 198 21.43 -6.72 -14.21
C PRO A 198 21.36 -7.33 -12.80
N GLU A 199 21.85 -8.55 -12.65
CA GLU A 199 22.02 -9.24 -11.36
C GLU A 199 20.77 -9.33 -10.48
N ARG A 200 19.58 -9.13 -11.05
CA ARG A 200 18.30 -9.18 -10.33
C ARG A 200 18.11 -10.49 -9.54
N ASP A 201 18.60 -11.61 -10.05
CA ASP A 201 18.48 -12.92 -9.40
C ASP A 201 19.32 -13.03 -8.12
N LYS A 202 20.28 -12.13 -7.91
CA LYS A 202 21.08 -12.03 -6.67
C LYS A 202 20.46 -11.06 -5.66
N MET A 203 19.48 -10.25 -6.06
CA MET A 203 18.79 -9.34 -5.16
C MET A 203 17.80 -10.13 -4.32
N LEU A 204 18.16 -10.34 -3.06
CA LEU A 204 17.33 -11.02 -2.06
C LEU A 204 17.09 -10.11 -0.86
N TRP A 205 15.93 -10.25 -0.24
CA TRP A 205 15.48 -9.46 0.89
C TRP A 205 15.21 -10.35 2.09
N TRP A 206 15.29 -9.76 3.28
CA TRP A 206 14.75 -10.35 4.50
C TRP A 206 13.27 -10.03 4.62
N ILE A 207 12.42 -10.99 4.25
CA ILE A 207 10.96 -10.77 4.18
C ILE A 207 10.26 -11.58 5.28
N PRO A 208 9.57 -10.93 6.22
CA PRO A 208 8.69 -11.63 7.15
C PRO A 208 7.45 -12.14 6.40
N LEU A 209 7.21 -13.45 6.45
CA LEU A 209 6.01 -14.06 5.88
C LEU A 209 4.95 -14.16 6.97
N VAL A 210 4.06 -13.18 7.02
CA VAL A 210 2.84 -13.21 7.84
C VAL A 210 1.71 -13.82 6.99
N VAL A 211 1.00 -14.81 7.52
CA VAL A 211 0.02 -15.61 6.79
C VAL A 211 -1.30 -15.66 7.55
N VAL A 212 -2.38 -15.27 6.89
CA VAL A 212 -3.76 -15.45 7.36
C VAL A 212 -4.40 -16.59 6.57
N GLN A 213 -5.05 -17.52 7.27
CA GLN A 213 -5.72 -18.66 6.66
C GLN A 213 -7.24 -18.52 6.83
N GLU A 214 -8.03 -18.97 5.84
CA GLU A 214 -9.50 -18.83 5.91
C GLU A 214 -10.15 -19.61 7.08
N ASN A 215 -9.56 -20.72 7.52
CA ASN A 215 -10.04 -21.49 8.67
C ASN A 215 -9.78 -20.82 10.02
N ASP A 216 -8.86 -19.85 10.08
CA ASP A 216 -8.51 -19.10 11.29
C ASP A 216 -8.15 -17.66 10.91
N ILE A 217 -9.19 -16.90 10.53
CA ILE A 217 -9.02 -15.52 10.08
C ILE A 217 -8.71 -14.64 11.29
N ASN A 218 -7.44 -14.27 11.43
CA ASN A 218 -6.97 -13.35 12.45
C ASN A 218 -5.96 -12.36 11.85
N PHE A 219 -6.41 -11.14 11.60
CA PHE A 219 -5.58 -10.05 11.07
C PHE A 219 -4.78 -9.31 12.15
N SER A 220 -5.13 -9.51 13.43
CA SER A 220 -4.38 -8.92 14.56
C SER A 220 -3.10 -9.68 14.86
N ASN A 221 -2.98 -10.95 14.43
CA ASN A 221 -1.74 -11.69 14.54
C ASN A 221 -0.82 -11.37 13.35
N THR A 222 0.18 -10.55 13.62
CA THR A 222 1.19 -10.10 12.65
C THR A 222 2.54 -10.80 12.84
N THR A 223 2.59 -11.86 13.65
CA THR A 223 3.81 -12.65 13.85
C THR A 223 4.16 -13.41 12.56
N PRO A 224 5.41 -13.29 12.06
CA PRO A 224 5.84 -14.04 10.89
C PRO A 224 5.90 -15.54 11.17
N VAL A 225 5.29 -16.37 10.31
CA VAL A 225 5.39 -17.84 10.43
C VAL A 225 6.77 -18.33 9.98
N LYS A 226 7.38 -17.62 9.03
CA LYS A 226 8.75 -17.84 8.53
C LYS A 226 9.33 -16.51 8.04
N TRP A 227 10.65 -16.48 7.88
CA TRP A 227 11.35 -15.41 7.19
C TRP A 227 11.99 -15.95 5.91
N LEU A 228 11.84 -15.24 4.80
CA LEU A 228 12.76 -15.39 3.67
C LEU A 228 14.06 -14.68 4.06
N ALA A 229 14.95 -15.36 4.77
CA ALA A 229 16.13 -14.80 5.41
C ALA A 229 17.28 -14.56 4.42
N ASN A 230 17.08 -13.64 3.46
CA ASN A 230 17.99 -13.46 2.31
C ASN A 230 18.16 -14.75 1.48
N THR A 231 17.14 -15.61 1.49
CA THR A 231 17.03 -16.85 0.71
C THR A 231 15.99 -16.70 -0.39
N LYS A 232 16.19 -17.38 -1.53
CA LYS A 232 15.26 -17.26 -2.67
C LYS A 232 13.88 -17.86 -2.40
N THR A 233 13.83 -18.93 -1.61
CA THR A 233 12.63 -19.73 -1.39
C THR A 233 12.48 -20.12 0.07
N GLN A 234 11.23 -20.28 0.51
CA GLN A 234 10.88 -20.80 1.83
C GLN A 234 9.61 -21.66 1.72
N ILE A 235 9.59 -22.78 2.45
CA ILE A 235 8.39 -23.62 2.55
C ILE A 235 7.54 -23.11 3.73
N LEU A 236 6.26 -22.90 3.44
CA LEU A 236 5.19 -22.64 4.40
C LEU A 236 4.45 -23.96 4.66
N GLU A 237 4.31 -24.32 5.92
CA GLU A 237 3.71 -25.59 6.36
C GLU A 237 2.37 -25.32 7.08
N ASN A 238 1.60 -26.37 7.33
CA ASN A 238 0.33 -26.31 8.09
C ASN A 238 -0.70 -25.34 7.47
N LEU A 239 -0.80 -25.33 6.14
CA LEU A 239 -1.77 -24.53 5.41
C LEU A 239 -3.15 -25.20 5.37
N PRO A 240 -4.24 -24.49 5.02
CA PRO A 240 -5.55 -25.09 5.00
C PRO A 240 -5.71 -26.02 3.79
N GLY A 241 -6.85 -26.73 3.77
CA GLY A 241 -7.24 -27.58 2.65
C GLY A 241 -7.44 -26.82 1.33
N ASP A 242 -7.88 -27.56 0.33
CA ASP A 242 -7.95 -27.09 -1.05
C ASP A 242 -9.20 -26.28 -1.39
N ASP A 243 -10.13 -26.20 -0.44
CA ASP A 243 -11.35 -25.43 -0.46
C ASP A 243 -11.19 -24.03 0.16
N LYS A 244 -10.01 -23.70 0.71
CA LYS A 244 -9.78 -22.51 1.53
C LYS A 244 -8.59 -21.70 1.06
N PHE A 245 -8.69 -20.37 1.08
CA PHE A 245 -7.57 -19.51 0.68
C PHE A 245 -6.56 -19.26 1.80
N VAL A 246 -5.38 -18.74 1.41
CA VAL A 246 -4.43 -18.06 2.29
C VAL A 246 -4.15 -16.66 1.78
N ILE A 247 -3.83 -15.74 2.68
CA ILE A 247 -3.37 -14.37 2.39
C ILE A 247 -2.01 -14.20 3.05
N VAL A 248 -1.00 -13.82 2.27
CA VAL A 248 0.32 -13.44 2.76
C VAL A 248 0.46 -11.92 2.71
N ASN A 249 1.18 -11.35 3.68
CA ASN A 249 1.35 -9.90 3.84
C ASN A 249 0.01 -9.16 3.97
N PRO A 250 -0.86 -9.54 4.93
CA PRO A 250 -2.10 -8.82 5.19
C PRO A 250 -1.83 -7.36 5.55
N GLU A 251 -2.80 -6.48 5.33
CA GLU A 251 -2.75 -5.05 5.68
C GLU A 251 -1.50 -4.27 5.19
N GLU A 252 -0.85 -4.76 4.11
CA GLU A 252 0.40 -4.22 3.58
C GLU A 252 1.47 -4.05 4.67
N ILE A 253 1.64 -5.04 5.56
CA ILE A 253 2.65 -5.00 6.63
C ILE A 253 4.02 -4.63 6.06
N GLY A 254 4.46 -5.31 5.00
CA GLY A 254 5.72 -5.03 4.30
C GLY A 254 5.51 -4.48 2.89
N PRO A 255 6.49 -3.71 2.36
CA PRO A 255 6.42 -3.11 1.04
C PRO A 255 6.76 -4.13 -0.07
N PHE A 256 5.94 -5.16 -0.23
CA PHE A 256 6.05 -6.14 -1.31
C PHE A 256 4.68 -6.65 -1.79
N PRO A 257 4.46 -6.75 -3.12
CA PRO A 257 3.31 -7.43 -3.69
C PRO A 257 3.37 -8.95 -3.43
N VAL A 258 2.21 -9.59 -3.41
CA VAL A 258 2.10 -11.05 -3.31
C VAL A 258 1.30 -11.60 -4.48
N ASN A 259 1.86 -12.59 -5.16
CA ASN A 259 1.16 -13.38 -6.15
C ASN A 259 0.83 -14.77 -5.61
N TYR A 260 -0.26 -15.34 -6.10
CA TYR A 260 -0.71 -16.68 -5.76
C TYR A 260 -0.94 -17.51 -7.02
N ASP A 261 -1.02 -18.83 -6.86
CA ASP A 261 -1.57 -19.68 -7.91
C ASP A 261 -3.05 -19.34 -8.20
N VAL A 262 -3.51 -19.71 -9.40
CA VAL A 262 -4.86 -19.38 -9.90
C VAL A 262 -5.97 -19.89 -8.99
N LYS A 263 -5.77 -21.04 -8.33
CA LYS A 263 -6.79 -21.62 -7.44
C LYS A 263 -6.96 -20.75 -6.20
N ASN A 264 -5.88 -20.29 -5.57
CA ASN A 264 -5.96 -19.38 -4.43
C ASN A 264 -6.58 -18.02 -4.80
N TRP A 265 -6.22 -17.45 -5.95
CA TRP A 265 -6.86 -16.23 -6.47
C TRP A 265 -8.37 -16.40 -6.66
N ASN A 266 -8.82 -17.53 -7.23
CA ASN A 266 -10.24 -17.80 -7.42
C ASN A 266 -10.98 -17.98 -6.09
N LEU A 267 -10.37 -18.65 -5.10
CA LEU A 267 -10.94 -18.78 -3.75
C LEU A 267 -11.14 -17.40 -3.10
N LEU A 268 -10.15 -16.50 -3.20
CA LEU A 268 -10.25 -15.12 -2.72
C LEU A 268 -11.37 -14.34 -3.43
N SER A 269 -11.40 -14.38 -4.77
CA SER A 269 -12.45 -13.70 -5.56
C SER A 269 -13.85 -14.18 -5.19
N ASN A 270 -14.04 -15.49 -5.03
CA ASN A 270 -15.33 -16.06 -4.66
C ASN A 270 -15.75 -15.67 -3.24
N PHE A 271 -14.81 -15.70 -2.29
CA PHE A 271 -15.11 -15.35 -0.90
C PHE A 271 -15.50 -13.87 -0.77
N LEU A 272 -14.76 -12.96 -1.41
CA LEU A 272 -15.02 -11.53 -1.39
C LEU A 272 -16.37 -11.13 -2.02
N GLN A 273 -16.91 -11.94 -2.92
CA GLN A 273 -18.24 -11.71 -3.50
C GLN A 273 -19.40 -12.03 -2.53
N THR A 274 -19.11 -12.38 -1.28
CA THR A 274 -20.10 -12.61 -0.22
C THR A 274 -20.06 -11.51 0.83
N SER A 275 -21.19 -11.20 1.48
CA SER A 275 -21.24 -10.23 2.58
C SER A 275 -20.31 -10.63 3.73
N LYS A 276 -20.23 -11.93 4.04
CA LYS A 276 -19.29 -12.47 5.03
C LYS A 276 -17.84 -12.13 4.66
N GLY A 277 -17.46 -12.33 3.40
CA GLY A 277 -16.10 -12.06 2.93
C GLY A 277 -15.71 -10.60 3.03
N LEU A 278 -16.62 -9.69 2.66
CA LEU A 278 -16.40 -8.25 2.81
C LEU A 278 -16.22 -7.82 4.26
N SER A 279 -16.98 -8.39 5.19
CA SER A 279 -16.83 -8.10 6.62
C SER A 279 -15.59 -8.75 7.24
N ALA A 280 -15.17 -9.92 6.73
CA ALA A 280 -14.11 -10.71 7.34
C ALA A 280 -12.70 -10.25 6.94
N ILE A 281 -12.50 -9.77 5.71
CA ILE A 281 -11.20 -9.30 5.23
C ILE A 281 -11.13 -7.78 5.40
N PRO A 282 -10.16 -7.21 6.16
CA PRO A 282 -10.01 -5.77 6.35
C PRO A 282 -9.83 -4.98 5.07
N THR A 283 -10.25 -3.72 5.12
CA THR A 283 -10.22 -2.77 4.02
C THR A 283 -8.87 -2.70 3.32
N TYR A 284 -7.76 -2.53 4.05
CA TYR A 284 -6.42 -2.45 3.43
C TYR A 284 -6.01 -3.75 2.76
N THR A 285 -6.41 -4.90 3.30
CA THR A 285 -6.16 -6.20 2.66
C THR A 285 -6.97 -6.34 1.37
N ARG A 286 -8.24 -5.91 1.33
CA ARG A 286 -9.04 -5.92 0.09
C ARG A 286 -8.45 -4.99 -0.96
N ALA A 287 -8.05 -3.78 -0.57
CA ALA A 287 -7.36 -2.83 -1.44
C ALA A 287 -6.05 -3.40 -2.01
N LYS A 288 -5.23 -4.03 -1.15
CA LYS A 288 -4.00 -4.72 -1.54
C LYS A 288 -4.24 -5.82 -2.55
N LEU A 289 -5.22 -6.70 -2.31
CA LEU A 289 -5.52 -7.81 -3.22
C LEU A 289 -5.87 -7.31 -4.63
N LEU A 290 -6.66 -6.24 -4.74
CA LEU A 290 -6.95 -5.60 -6.03
C LEU A 290 -5.70 -4.99 -6.65
N HIS A 291 -4.95 -4.22 -5.86
CA HIS A 291 -3.72 -3.57 -6.29
C HIS A 291 -2.72 -4.58 -6.84
N ASP A 292 -2.43 -5.63 -6.08
CA ASP A 292 -1.49 -6.68 -6.46
C ASP A 292 -2.00 -7.41 -7.70
N ALA A 293 -3.27 -7.82 -7.76
CA ALA A 293 -3.80 -8.55 -8.91
C ALA A 293 -3.60 -7.80 -10.24
N TRP A 294 -3.98 -6.52 -10.32
CA TRP A 294 -3.83 -5.80 -11.59
C TRP A 294 -2.38 -5.45 -11.91
N ASN A 295 -1.56 -5.13 -10.91
CA ASN A 295 -0.16 -4.81 -11.11
C ASN A 295 0.66 -6.03 -11.56
N LEU A 296 0.38 -7.19 -10.96
CA LEU A 296 0.96 -8.46 -11.38
C LEU A 296 0.49 -8.84 -12.78
N ALA A 297 -0.77 -8.56 -13.13
CA ALA A 297 -1.25 -8.78 -14.49
C ALA A 297 -0.55 -7.88 -15.51
N TYR A 298 -0.34 -6.61 -15.16
CA TYR A 298 0.43 -5.68 -15.98
C TYR A 298 1.89 -6.11 -16.12
N ALA A 299 2.50 -6.65 -15.06
CA ALA A 299 3.86 -7.19 -15.07
C ALA A 299 4.00 -8.52 -15.86
N GLY A 300 2.88 -9.18 -16.17
CA GLY A 300 2.86 -10.51 -16.80
C GLY A 300 3.03 -11.68 -15.83
N ASP A 301 3.00 -11.43 -14.51
CA ASP A 301 3.10 -12.43 -13.45
C ASP A 301 1.73 -13.05 -13.10
N LEU A 302 0.64 -12.38 -13.45
CA LEU A 302 -0.74 -12.88 -13.36
C LEU A 302 -1.43 -12.73 -14.72
N ASN A 303 -2.44 -13.56 -15.01
CA ASN A 303 -3.24 -13.35 -16.21
C ASN A 303 -4.30 -12.25 -15.96
N PHE A 304 -4.63 -11.47 -16.99
CA PHE A 304 -5.65 -10.41 -16.86
C PHE A 304 -7.04 -10.96 -16.51
N ALA A 305 -7.36 -12.21 -16.84
CA ALA A 305 -8.64 -12.82 -16.49
C ALA A 305 -8.81 -12.96 -14.96
N SER A 306 -7.79 -13.41 -14.26
CA SER A 306 -7.75 -13.52 -12.79
C SER A 306 -7.80 -12.14 -12.15
N ALA A 307 -7.07 -11.15 -12.69
CA ALA A 307 -7.12 -9.78 -12.20
C ALA A 307 -8.51 -9.14 -12.37
N LEU A 308 -9.16 -9.34 -13.53
CA LEU A 308 -10.53 -8.89 -13.77
C LEU A 308 -11.54 -9.65 -12.90
N ASN A 309 -11.35 -10.95 -12.64
CA ASN A 309 -12.21 -11.69 -11.71
C ASN A 309 -12.12 -11.13 -10.28
N MET A 310 -10.98 -10.56 -9.87
CA MET A 310 -10.86 -9.94 -8.56
C MET A 310 -11.72 -8.67 -8.40
N THR A 311 -12.17 -8.02 -9.48
CA THR A 311 -13.04 -6.84 -9.36
C THR A 311 -14.52 -7.20 -9.20
N LEU A 312 -14.90 -8.48 -9.35
CA LEU A 312 -16.32 -8.89 -9.32
C LEU A 312 -17.02 -8.57 -7.99
N PHE A 313 -16.28 -8.50 -6.88
CA PHE A 313 -16.85 -8.14 -5.59
C PHE A 313 -17.15 -6.64 -5.46
N MET A 314 -16.60 -5.79 -6.32
CA MET A 314 -16.75 -4.33 -6.23
C MET A 314 -18.20 -3.87 -6.34
N LYS A 315 -19.08 -4.68 -6.95
CA LYS A 315 -20.53 -4.46 -6.96
C LYS A 315 -21.11 -4.26 -5.54
N LEU A 316 -20.50 -4.87 -4.53
CA LEU A 316 -20.89 -4.81 -3.11
C LEU A 316 -19.98 -3.89 -2.27
N GLU A 317 -18.88 -3.39 -2.80
CA GLU A 317 -17.89 -2.61 -2.05
C GLU A 317 -18.23 -1.11 -2.04
N ARG A 318 -18.15 -0.49 -0.87
CA ARG A 318 -18.46 0.95 -0.68
C ARG A 318 -17.35 1.72 0.02
N ASN A 319 -16.28 1.05 0.46
CA ASN A 319 -15.16 1.71 1.07
C ASN A 319 -14.24 2.35 0.02
N HIS A 320 -14.00 3.66 0.11
CA HIS A 320 -13.22 4.43 -0.85
C HIS A 320 -11.77 3.96 -0.99
N ILE A 321 -11.18 3.43 0.07
CA ILE A 321 -9.79 2.94 0.06
C ILE A 321 -9.65 1.75 -0.90
N VAL A 322 -10.67 0.89 -0.98
CA VAL A 322 -10.68 -0.30 -1.85
C VAL A 322 -10.90 0.09 -3.31
N TRP A 323 -11.61 1.18 -3.57
CA TRP A 323 -11.83 1.70 -4.92
C TRP A 323 -10.62 2.42 -5.52
N ASN A 324 -9.75 3.01 -4.70
CA ASN A 324 -8.54 3.70 -5.16
C ASN A 324 -7.70 2.89 -6.18
N PRO A 325 -7.27 1.64 -5.90
CA PRO A 325 -6.51 0.86 -6.87
C PRO A 325 -7.31 0.54 -8.15
N VAL A 326 -8.64 0.46 -8.07
CA VAL A 326 -9.50 0.22 -9.24
C VAL A 326 -9.51 1.43 -10.17
N PHE A 327 -9.61 2.65 -9.64
CA PHE A 327 -9.54 3.86 -10.48
C PHE A 327 -8.19 4.00 -11.19
N THR A 328 -7.08 3.69 -10.50
CA THR A 328 -5.76 3.66 -11.14
C THR A 328 -5.68 2.62 -12.24
N PHE A 329 -6.25 1.42 -12.01
CA PHE A 329 -6.35 0.38 -13.02
C PHE A 329 -7.17 0.83 -14.24
N ILE A 330 -8.34 1.45 -14.03
CA ILE A 330 -9.19 1.95 -15.12
C ILE A 330 -8.45 2.98 -15.96
N ASP A 331 -7.81 3.94 -15.31
CA ASP A 331 -7.05 5.00 -15.97
C ASP A 331 -5.86 4.46 -16.77
N HIS A 332 -5.04 3.60 -16.16
CA HIS A 332 -3.86 3.05 -16.82
C HIS A 332 -4.23 2.17 -18.02
N ILE A 333 -5.15 1.21 -17.84
CA ILE A 333 -5.57 0.37 -18.97
C ILE A 333 -6.23 1.22 -20.05
N GLY A 334 -7.12 2.14 -19.67
CA GLY A 334 -7.81 3.03 -20.59
C GLY A 334 -6.85 3.77 -21.52
N ARG A 335 -5.73 4.30 -20.98
CA ARG A 335 -4.69 4.96 -21.79
C ARG A 335 -3.97 4.01 -22.75
N HIS A 336 -3.73 2.75 -22.36
CA HIS A 336 -3.02 1.79 -23.20
C HIS A 336 -3.86 1.20 -24.34
N ILE A 337 -5.17 1.11 -24.15
CA ILE A 337 -6.10 0.55 -25.14
C ILE A 337 -6.87 1.63 -25.90
N ASP A 338 -6.53 2.90 -25.72
CA ASP A 338 -7.19 4.01 -26.39
C ASP A 338 -7.06 3.89 -27.92
N ASN A 339 -8.14 4.15 -28.64
CA ASN A 339 -8.29 3.95 -30.08
C ASN A 339 -8.06 2.49 -30.56
N SER A 340 -8.16 1.51 -29.67
CA SER A 340 -8.14 0.08 -30.04
C SER A 340 -9.54 -0.49 -30.26
N ASN A 341 -9.63 -1.63 -30.94
CA ASN A 341 -10.88 -2.38 -31.09
C ASN A 341 -11.42 -2.99 -29.78
N ILE A 342 -10.67 -2.92 -28.67
CA ILE A 342 -11.07 -3.42 -27.35
C ILE A 342 -11.64 -2.30 -26.48
N GLN A 343 -11.39 -1.03 -26.83
CA GLN A 343 -11.79 0.14 -26.05
C GLN A 343 -13.27 0.13 -25.66
N GLU A 344 -14.17 -0.14 -26.62
CA GLU A 344 -15.62 -0.19 -26.38
C GLU A 344 -16.00 -1.28 -25.37
N LYS A 345 -15.37 -2.47 -25.48
CA LYS A 345 -15.61 -3.57 -24.52
C LYS A 345 -15.16 -3.19 -23.12
N PHE A 346 -14.03 -2.51 -23.01
CA PHE A 346 -13.52 -2.02 -21.72
C PHE A 346 -14.39 -0.92 -21.13
N GLN A 347 -14.85 0.04 -21.94
CA GLN A 347 -15.79 1.07 -21.52
C GLN A 347 -17.09 0.45 -20.99
N ASN A 348 -17.66 -0.53 -21.69
CA ASN A 348 -18.83 -1.26 -21.23
C ASN A 348 -18.58 -1.97 -19.89
N TYR A 349 -17.41 -2.58 -19.70
CA TYR A 349 -17.01 -3.17 -18.43
C TYR A 349 -16.92 -2.13 -17.30
N VAL A 350 -16.30 -0.97 -17.55
CA VAL A 350 -16.22 0.14 -16.58
C VAL A 350 -17.61 0.65 -16.20
N ILE A 351 -18.51 0.80 -17.18
CA ILE A 351 -19.91 1.18 -16.93
C ILE A 351 -20.56 0.15 -16.00
N HIS A 352 -20.49 -1.14 -16.32
CA HIS A 352 -21.10 -2.20 -15.49
C HIS A 352 -20.53 -2.23 -14.07
N LEU A 353 -19.24 -1.95 -13.91
CA LEU A 353 -18.57 -1.94 -12.61
C LEU A 353 -19.00 -0.76 -11.74
N LEU A 354 -19.12 0.44 -12.32
CA LEU A 354 -19.34 1.69 -11.58
C LEU A 354 -20.82 2.09 -11.45
N THR A 355 -21.71 1.63 -12.34
CA THR A 355 -23.13 2.00 -12.29
C THR A 355 -23.80 1.71 -10.94
N PRO A 356 -23.62 0.54 -10.29
CA PRO A 356 -24.24 0.27 -8.99
C PRO A 356 -23.81 1.26 -7.91
N LEU A 357 -22.51 1.61 -7.89
CA LEU A 357 -21.95 2.59 -6.95
C LEU A 357 -22.55 3.98 -7.17
N TYR A 358 -22.58 4.42 -8.44
CA TYR A 358 -23.08 5.74 -8.81
C TYR A 358 -24.57 5.92 -8.48
N LEU A 359 -25.41 4.92 -8.78
CA LEU A 359 -26.85 5.01 -8.50
C LEU A 359 -27.13 5.12 -6.99
N GLU A 360 -26.49 4.28 -6.17
CA GLU A 360 -26.66 4.31 -4.71
C GLU A 360 -26.20 5.64 -4.09
N MET A 361 -25.10 6.21 -4.60
CA MET A 361 -24.55 7.49 -4.15
C MET A 361 -25.36 8.71 -4.58
N ASN A 362 -26.25 8.57 -5.56
CA ASN A 362 -27.20 9.62 -5.94
C ASN A 362 -28.47 9.61 -5.09
N GLU A 363 -28.83 8.47 -4.49
CA GLU A 363 -29.97 8.35 -3.59
C GLU A 363 -29.62 8.72 -2.14
N THR A 364 -28.33 8.76 -1.80
CA THR A 364 -27.85 8.95 -0.42
C THR A 364 -27.30 10.36 -0.20
N THR A 365 -27.69 11.02 0.89
CA THR A 365 -27.07 12.28 1.32
C THR A 365 -25.66 12.01 1.83
N ILE A 366 -24.64 12.44 1.09
CA ILE A 366 -23.24 12.26 1.46
C ILE A 366 -22.79 13.40 2.37
N THR A 367 -22.42 13.07 3.59
CA THR A 367 -21.86 14.03 4.58
C THR A 367 -20.38 13.80 4.85
N ASP A 368 -19.85 12.64 4.46
CA ASP A 368 -18.46 12.25 4.66
C ASP A 368 -17.59 12.63 3.45
N GLU A 369 -16.43 13.23 3.71
CA GLU A 369 -15.51 13.72 2.67
C GLU A 369 -14.96 12.59 1.80
N ALA A 370 -14.64 11.44 2.40
CA ALA A 370 -14.10 10.31 1.66
C ALA A 370 -15.12 9.70 0.71
N MET A 371 -16.38 9.65 1.15
CA MET A 371 -17.51 9.23 0.31
C MET A 371 -17.78 10.23 -0.81
N PHE A 372 -17.61 11.53 -0.57
CA PHE A 372 -17.72 12.56 -1.61
C PHE A 372 -16.63 12.38 -2.67
N ASP A 373 -15.38 12.21 -2.26
CA ASP A 373 -14.26 11.96 -3.17
C ASP A 373 -14.48 10.68 -3.98
N LEU A 374 -15.01 9.61 -3.35
CA LEU A 374 -15.37 8.37 -4.04
C LEU A 374 -16.44 8.60 -5.11
N LYS A 375 -17.52 9.33 -4.77
CA LYS A 375 -18.58 9.69 -5.73
C LYS A 375 -18.02 10.47 -6.91
N SER A 376 -17.24 11.51 -6.64
CA SER A 376 -16.64 12.37 -7.67
C SER A 376 -15.73 11.57 -8.62
N MET A 377 -14.95 10.63 -8.08
CA MET A 377 -14.11 9.74 -8.90
C MET A 377 -14.97 8.76 -9.72
N ALA A 378 -15.99 8.15 -9.12
CA ALA A 378 -16.91 7.25 -9.82
C ALA A 378 -17.61 7.95 -10.99
N GLU A 379 -18.15 9.15 -10.76
CA GLU A 379 -18.75 10.01 -11.79
C GLU A 379 -17.77 10.32 -12.91
N THR A 380 -16.56 10.76 -12.56
CA THR A 380 -15.53 11.11 -13.53
C THR A 380 -15.22 9.95 -14.48
N PHE A 381 -14.99 8.75 -13.95
CA PHE A 381 -14.68 7.57 -14.76
C PHE A 381 -15.89 7.05 -15.54
N LEU A 382 -17.09 7.11 -14.95
CA LEU A 382 -18.32 6.66 -15.58
C LEU A 382 -18.72 7.57 -16.76
N CYS A 383 -18.61 8.89 -16.60
CA CYS A 383 -18.80 9.88 -17.66
C CYS A 383 -17.75 9.69 -18.79
N ARG A 384 -16.47 9.49 -18.44
CA ARG A 384 -15.40 9.21 -19.43
C ARG A 384 -15.66 7.91 -20.21
N ALA A 385 -16.27 6.92 -19.60
CA ALA A 385 -16.65 5.67 -20.27
C ALA A 385 -17.88 5.82 -21.19
N GLY A 386 -18.57 6.97 -21.18
CA GLY A 386 -19.70 7.25 -22.06
C GLY A 386 -21.07 6.86 -21.50
N TYR A 387 -21.20 6.71 -20.18
CA TYR A 387 -22.51 6.44 -19.56
C TYR A 387 -23.47 7.62 -19.78
N LYS A 388 -24.53 7.39 -20.58
CA LYS A 388 -25.41 8.46 -21.07
C LYS A 388 -26.01 9.35 -19.97
N PRO A 389 -26.56 8.82 -18.86
CA PRO A 389 -27.11 9.67 -17.80
C PRO A 389 -26.07 10.64 -17.21
N CYS A 390 -24.87 10.15 -16.88
CA CYS A 390 -23.77 10.98 -16.37
C CYS A 390 -23.36 12.06 -17.39
N VAL A 391 -23.20 11.69 -18.66
CA VAL A 391 -22.82 12.64 -19.72
C VAL A 391 -23.90 13.71 -19.93
N GLN A 392 -25.18 13.35 -19.82
CA GLN A 392 -26.27 14.30 -19.93
C GLN A 392 -26.30 15.27 -18.75
N GLU A 393 -26.20 14.76 -17.52
CA GLU A 393 -26.12 15.56 -16.29
C GLU A 393 -24.95 16.55 -16.35
N ALA A 394 -23.77 16.10 -16.76
CA ALA A 394 -22.59 16.95 -16.92
C ALA A 394 -22.78 18.05 -17.98
N ARG A 395 -23.47 17.75 -19.10
CA ARG A 395 -23.79 18.75 -20.13
C ARG A 395 -24.81 19.77 -19.66
N GLU A 396 -25.80 19.35 -18.88
CA GLU A 396 -26.81 20.22 -18.29
C GLU A 396 -26.17 21.16 -17.25
N ALA A 397 -25.32 20.62 -16.36
CA ALA A 397 -24.55 21.41 -15.41
C ALA A 397 -23.62 22.41 -16.11
N PHE A 398 -22.93 21.99 -17.18
CA PHE A 398 -22.10 22.88 -17.98
C PHE A 398 -22.91 23.98 -18.68
N LYS A 399 -24.11 23.67 -19.18
CA LYS A 399 -25.00 24.66 -19.77
C LYS A 399 -25.45 25.70 -18.75
N LEU A 400 -25.86 25.27 -17.55
CA LEU A 400 -26.21 26.18 -16.45
C LEU A 400 -25.03 27.09 -16.07
N TRP A 401 -23.80 26.53 -16.06
CA TRP A 401 -22.58 27.31 -15.85
C TRP A 401 -22.35 28.35 -16.94
N MET A 402 -22.53 28.01 -18.22
CA MET A 402 -22.39 28.98 -19.32
C MET A 402 -23.45 30.08 -19.30
N ASP A 403 -24.67 29.76 -18.88
CA ASP A 403 -25.81 30.69 -18.85
C ASP A 403 -25.82 31.57 -17.58
N SER A 404 -24.99 31.26 -16.58
CA SER A 404 -24.90 32.00 -15.33
C SER A 404 -24.06 33.28 -15.49
N PRO A 405 -24.54 34.45 -15.01
CA PRO A 405 -23.81 35.71 -15.09
C PRO A 405 -22.56 35.75 -14.19
N ASN A 406 -22.54 34.94 -13.11
CA ASN A 406 -21.38 34.74 -12.23
C ASN A 406 -21.30 33.24 -11.85
N PRO A 407 -20.80 32.38 -12.75
CA PRO A 407 -20.88 30.93 -12.59
C PRO A 407 -20.15 30.43 -11.34
N ASP A 408 -19.01 31.03 -11.03
CA ASP A 408 -18.13 30.59 -9.94
C ASP A 408 -18.67 30.97 -8.55
N GLU A 409 -19.56 31.97 -8.46
CA GLU A 409 -20.22 32.34 -7.20
C GLU A 409 -21.57 31.63 -7.02
N GLN A 410 -22.29 31.36 -8.11
CA GLN A 410 -23.68 30.91 -8.07
C GLN A 410 -23.86 29.39 -8.13
N ILE A 411 -22.87 28.66 -8.67
CA ILE A 411 -22.95 27.21 -8.87
C ILE A 411 -21.96 26.46 -7.96
N MET A 412 -20.93 27.14 -7.43
CA MET A 412 -19.96 26.57 -6.48
C MET A 412 -20.19 26.97 -5.01
N ALA A 413 -21.29 27.68 -4.69
CA ALA A 413 -21.70 27.89 -3.30
C ALA A 413 -22.25 26.57 -2.72
N PRO A 414 -21.89 26.22 -1.47
CA PRO A 414 -21.89 24.85 -0.95
C PRO A 414 -23.24 24.17 -0.86
#